data_AF-A0A2C9UMS8-F1
#
_entry.id   AF-A0A2C9UMS8-F1
#
_cell.length_a   1.000
_cell.length_b   1.000
_cell.length_c   1.000
_cell.angle_alpha   90.00
_cell.angle_beta   90.00
_cell.angle_gamma   90.00
#
_symmetry.space_group_name_H-M   'P 1'
#
loop_
_entity.id
_entity.type
_entity.pdbx_description
1 polymer ?
#
loop_
_entity_poly.entity_id
_entity_poly.type
_entity_poly.pdbx_seq_one_letter_code
_entity_poly.pdbx_strand_id
1 'polypeptide(L)'
;MATTARGFLLVNKHFQVESFQNKEINQMKKAVKDEMRMASASSRRKIISQEYDVRKKHFGFVNVATGEERQKLDSWKSNISGGSGRLLQDGLVYRQNFLVRSFEICFDGKLSLAALTNYLQDTALEQCRVIGISADGFGSTPEMSRQDLIWVTSTLQIVVDSYPSWHDCVEVDTWFYPSGQNSVGRDWVVRDGKTGSTLAQATSLWVLMNKKTRKLSKLKEEIRDELAPHMRNCDPIIVKDSRKLLRLDVDTADFAREGVKPEWDQLDLNQHVNHVQYINWILEVVPRSCVEHHKLSAITLEYRKECTTDSVLQSLARIVKDGVRHNSNDKVIELEHLLLLENGSEIARGSTSWTPRDFPAEITTNHKVLITEPAK
;
A
#
# COMPACT_ATOMS: atom_id res chain seq x y z
N MET A 1 -1.21 8.61 66.13
CA MET A 1 -2.44 9.35 65.77
C MET A 1 -2.12 10.10 64.49
N ALA A 2 -2.57 9.61 63.33
CA ALA A 2 -3.83 10.01 62.68
C ALA A 2 -3.67 11.37 61.95
N THR A 3 -4.11 11.70 60.74
CA THR A 3 -4.66 11.06 59.53
C THR A 3 -4.84 12.24 58.53
N THR A 4 -4.73 12.06 57.19
CA THR A 4 -5.45 12.82 56.11
C THR A 4 -5.25 14.35 55.97
N ALA A 5 -5.40 15.04 54.83
CA ALA A 5 -5.88 14.77 53.47
C ALA A 5 -5.40 15.86 52.47
N ARG A 6 -5.51 15.50 51.18
CA ARG A 6 -5.42 16.31 49.95
C ARG A 6 -6.32 17.56 49.93
N GLY A 7 -5.93 18.58 49.16
CA GLY A 7 -6.86 19.60 48.67
C GLY A 7 -6.22 20.70 47.80
N PHE A 8 -6.55 20.69 46.51
CA PHE A 8 -6.58 21.81 45.57
C PHE A 8 -5.28 22.54 45.14
N LEU A 9 -4.82 22.19 43.93
CA LEU A 9 -4.18 23.13 42.99
C LEU A 9 -4.51 22.70 41.54
N LEU A 10 -5.80 22.80 41.21
CA LEU A 10 -6.31 22.86 39.85
C LEU A 10 -7.08 24.18 39.78
N VAL A 11 -6.54 25.14 39.02
CA VAL A 11 -7.18 26.26 38.29
C VAL A 11 -6.07 27.30 38.07
N ASN A 12 -5.34 27.19 36.95
CA ASN A 12 -4.73 28.32 36.23
C ASN A 12 -3.91 27.92 34.98
N LYS A 13 -4.32 26.86 34.26
CA LYS A 13 -3.78 26.58 32.91
C LYS A 13 -4.81 26.58 31.78
N HIS A 14 -6.10 26.76 32.06
CA HIS A 14 -7.14 26.81 31.02
C HIS A 14 -7.39 28.20 30.40
N PHE A 15 -7.08 29.30 31.07
CA PHE A 15 -7.38 30.65 30.54
C PHE A 15 -6.34 31.19 29.53
N GLN A 16 -5.12 30.66 29.50
CA GLN A 16 -4.10 31.10 28.54
C GLN A 16 -4.11 30.34 27.21
N VAL A 17 -4.70 29.13 27.16
CA VAL A 17 -4.79 28.36 25.91
C VAL A 17 -5.97 28.82 25.06
N GLU A 18 -7.12 29.14 25.66
CA GLU A 18 -8.28 29.66 24.91
C GLU A 18 -8.09 31.08 24.38
N SER A 19 -7.32 31.94 25.07
CA SER A 19 -7.07 33.31 24.61
C SER A 19 -6.05 33.39 23.48
N PHE A 20 -5.12 32.43 23.38
CA PHE A 20 -4.16 32.32 22.27
C PHE A 20 -4.83 31.73 21.03
N GLN A 21 -5.58 30.63 21.19
CA GLN A 21 -6.33 30.00 20.09
C GLN A 21 -7.40 30.92 19.51
N ASN A 22 -8.14 31.68 20.34
CA ASN A 22 -9.12 32.63 19.82
C ASN A 22 -8.49 33.84 19.10
N LYS A 23 -7.27 34.25 19.44
CA LYS A 23 -6.56 35.33 18.75
C LYS A 23 -6.08 34.89 17.37
N GLU A 24 -5.51 33.69 17.28
CA GLU A 24 -5.05 33.08 16.03
C GLU A 24 -6.21 32.72 15.10
N ILE A 25 -7.31 32.17 15.64
CA ILE A 25 -8.52 31.87 14.87
C ILE A 25 -9.21 33.15 14.39
N ASN A 26 -9.22 34.23 15.18
CA ASN A 26 -9.78 35.51 14.72
C ASN A 26 -8.86 36.24 13.73
N GLN A 27 -7.54 36.08 13.82
CA GLN A 27 -6.60 36.55 12.81
C GLN A 27 -6.72 35.75 11.49
N MET A 28 -6.89 34.42 11.55
CA MET A 28 -7.18 33.59 10.38
C MET A 28 -8.55 33.94 9.76
N LYS A 29 -9.60 34.10 10.56
CA LYS A 29 -10.92 34.52 10.07
C LYS A 29 -10.88 35.91 9.44
N LYS A 30 -10.09 36.84 9.98
CA LYS A 30 -9.87 38.16 9.39
C LYS A 30 -9.06 38.08 8.09
N ALA A 31 -7.99 37.28 8.06
CA ALA A 31 -7.17 37.05 6.87
C ALA A 31 -7.98 36.40 5.72
N VAL A 32 -8.80 35.39 6.03
CA VAL A 32 -9.72 34.75 5.06
C VAL A 32 -10.81 35.72 4.58
N LYS A 33 -11.32 36.58 5.47
CA LYS A 33 -12.34 37.59 5.12
C LYS A 33 -11.76 38.75 4.30
N ASP A 34 -10.49 39.08 4.50
CA ASP A 34 -9.72 40.07 3.73
C ASP A 34 -9.26 39.48 2.37
N GLU A 35 -8.90 38.18 2.31
CA GLU A 35 -8.68 37.42 1.05
C GLU A 35 -9.95 37.33 0.19
N MET A 36 -11.10 37.07 0.82
CA MET A 36 -12.40 37.06 0.14
C MET A 36 -12.82 38.45 -0.36
N ARG A 37 -12.33 39.54 0.24
CA ARG A 37 -12.65 40.93 -0.16
C ARG A 37 -11.70 41.53 -1.20
N MET A 38 -10.50 40.98 -1.41
CA MET A 38 -9.45 41.62 -2.25
C MET A 38 -9.10 40.89 -3.55
N ALA A 39 -9.74 39.75 -3.85
CA ALA A 39 -9.31 38.94 -4.98
C ALA A 39 -10.04 39.27 -6.29
N SER A 40 -9.54 40.28 -7.03
CA SER A 40 -9.78 40.36 -8.48
C SER A 40 -9.19 39.12 -9.18
N ALA A 41 -9.71 38.77 -10.36
CA ALA A 41 -9.31 37.57 -11.10
C ALA A 41 -7.81 37.50 -11.45
N SER A 42 -7.06 38.62 -11.40
CA SER A 42 -5.61 38.67 -11.61
C SER A 42 -4.82 38.25 -10.37
N SER A 43 -5.29 38.61 -9.17
CA SER A 43 -4.62 38.27 -7.91
C SER A 43 -4.75 36.77 -7.60
N ARG A 44 -5.91 36.16 -7.91
CA ARG A 44 -6.10 34.70 -7.79
C ARG A 44 -5.16 33.92 -8.70
N ARG A 45 -4.96 34.38 -9.95
CA ARG A 45 -4.02 33.75 -10.88
C ARG A 45 -2.58 33.81 -10.38
N LYS A 46 -2.20 34.88 -9.68
CA LYS A 46 -0.84 35.06 -9.15
C LYS A 46 -0.56 34.14 -7.95
N ILE A 47 -1.54 33.98 -7.05
CA ILE A 47 -1.45 33.05 -5.91
C ILE A 47 -1.42 31.60 -6.40
N ILE A 48 -2.32 31.24 -7.33
CA ILE A 48 -2.30 29.91 -7.96
C ILE A 48 -0.96 29.66 -8.65
N SER A 49 -0.42 30.64 -9.39
CA SER A 49 0.91 30.53 -10.01
C SER A 49 2.03 30.31 -8.99
N GLN A 50 2.00 30.99 -7.84
CA GLN A 50 3.01 30.83 -6.79
C GLN A 50 2.91 29.48 -6.09
N GLU A 51 1.70 29.00 -5.76
CA GLU A 51 1.50 27.64 -5.23
C GLU A 51 1.89 26.57 -6.26
N TYR A 52 1.60 26.81 -7.54
CA TYR A 52 1.98 25.93 -8.64
C TYR A 52 3.50 25.88 -8.82
N ASP A 53 4.21 27.01 -8.70
CA ASP A 53 5.67 27.06 -8.75
C ASP A 53 6.33 26.37 -7.54
N VAL A 54 5.73 26.46 -6.36
CA VAL A 54 6.20 25.72 -5.16
C VAL A 54 5.99 24.22 -5.35
N ARG A 55 4.83 23.79 -5.86
CA ARG A 55 4.56 22.37 -6.16
C ARG A 55 5.41 21.82 -7.29
N LYS A 56 5.68 22.61 -8.34
CA LYS A 56 6.55 22.25 -9.46
C LYS A 56 8.01 22.11 -9.03
N LYS A 57 8.45 22.86 -8.01
CA LYS A 57 9.77 22.69 -7.37
C LYS A 57 9.85 21.48 -6.44
N HIS A 58 8.74 21.09 -5.80
CA HIS A 58 8.69 19.92 -4.89
C HIS A 58 8.48 18.59 -5.61
N PHE A 59 7.73 18.59 -6.72
CA PHE A 59 7.40 17.43 -7.52
C PHE A 59 7.94 17.69 -8.93
N GLY A 60 9.21 17.34 -9.15
CA GLY A 60 9.86 17.53 -10.46
C GLY A 60 9.10 16.80 -11.57
N PHE A 61 8.32 17.52 -12.36
CA PHE A 61 7.75 17.01 -13.60
C PHE A 61 8.82 17.05 -14.68
N VAL A 62 9.22 15.88 -15.20
CA VAL A 62 10.32 15.73 -16.16
C VAL A 62 9.83 15.73 -17.62
N ASN A 63 10.51 16.58 -18.41
CA ASN A 63 10.84 16.62 -19.84
C ASN A 63 9.82 16.26 -20.96
N VAL A 64 9.76 17.17 -21.92
CA VAL A 64 9.12 17.04 -23.23
C VAL A 64 9.95 16.10 -24.11
N ALA A 65 9.44 14.90 -24.40
CA ALA A 65 10.08 13.91 -25.27
C ALA A 65 10.26 14.42 -26.71
N THR A 66 11.37 14.03 -27.34
CA THR A 66 11.74 14.36 -28.73
C THR A 66 10.91 13.55 -29.75
N GLY A 67 10.90 13.97 -31.02
CA GLY A 67 9.99 13.41 -32.05
C GLY A 67 10.13 11.91 -32.32
N GLU A 68 11.34 11.35 -32.24
CA GLU A 68 11.59 9.91 -32.44
C GLU A 68 11.18 9.06 -31.22
N GLU A 69 11.34 9.59 -30.00
CA GLU A 69 10.86 8.96 -28.77
C GLU A 69 9.33 8.92 -28.73
N ARG A 70 8.65 9.96 -29.25
CA ARG A 70 7.19 9.95 -29.39
C ARG A 70 6.71 8.88 -30.35
N GLN A 71 7.33 8.72 -31.52
CA GLN A 71 6.94 7.66 -32.47
C GLN A 71 7.14 6.25 -31.91
N LYS A 72 8.24 5.99 -31.19
CA LYS A 72 8.43 4.70 -30.49
C LYS A 72 7.41 4.51 -29.37
N LEU A 73 7.15 5.55 -28.57
CA LEU A 73 6.16 5.51 -27.49
C LEU A 73 4.73 5.32 -28.02
N ASP A 74 4.38 5.94 -29.15
CA ASP A 74 3.06 5.85 -29.78
C ASP A 74 2.85 4.48 -30.44
N SER A 75 3.87 3.93 -31.09
CA SER A 75 3.88 2.55 -31.61
C SER A 75 3.78 1.50 -30.49
N TRP A 76 4.39 1.75 -29.34
CA TRP A 76 4.29 0.86 -28.18
C TRP A 76 2.94 1.00 -27.47
N LYS A 77 2.43 2.22 -27.32
CA LYS A 77 1.09 2.51 -26.76
C LYS A 77 -0.04 1.95 -27.63
N SER A 78 0.11 1.92 -28.95
CA SER A 78 -0.86 1.27 -29.85
C SER A 78 -0.90 -0.25 -29.72
N ASN A 79 0.15 -0.88 -29.20
CA ASN A 79 0.13 -2.32 -28.85
C ASN A 79 -0.47 -2.59 -27.46
N ILE A 80 -0.65 -1.55 -26.64
CA ILE A 80 -1.25 -1.62 -25.28
C ILE A 80 -2.75 -1.33 -25.32
N SER A 81 -3.28 -0.78 -26.42
CA SER A 81 -4.72 -0.46 -26.55
C SER A 81 -5.66 -1.67 -26.62
N GLY A 82 -5.14 -2.90 -26.59
CA GLY A 82 -5.91 -4.11 -26.32
C GLY A 82 -5.41 -4.77 -25.04
N GLY A 83 -6.12 -4.57 -23.92
CA GLY A 83 -5.76 -5.06 -22.58
C GLY A 83 -5.71 -6.58 -22.39
N SER A 84 -5.45 -7.37 -23.43
CA SER A 84 -5.26 -8.81 -23.32
C SER A 84 -3.79 -9.11 -23.02
N GLY A 85 -3.51 -9.57 -21.80
CA GLY A 85 -2.23 -10.22 -21.51
C GLY A 85 -2.04 -11.51 -22.31
N ARG A 86 -0.84 -12.08 -22.25
CA ARG A 86 -0.45 -13.27 -23.01
C ARG A 86 0.19 -14.31 -22.10
N LEU A 87 0.05 -15.57 -22.47
CA LEU A 87 0.80 -16.66 -21.86
C LEU A 87 2.21 -16.76 -22.46
N LEU A 88 3.17 -17.09 -21.61
CA LEU A 88 4.60 -17.27 -21.88
C LEU A 88 5.07 -18.58 -21.23
N GLN A 89 6.29 -19.02 -21.56
CA GLN A 89 6.94 -20.20 -20.96
C GLN A 89 5.99 -21.41 -20.92
N ASP A 90 5.59 -21.89 -22.10
CA ASP A 90 4.71 -23.04 -22.29
C ASP A 90 3.34 -22.93 -21.60
N GLY A 91 2.85 -21.71 -21.37
CA GLY A 91 1.54 -21.48 -20.76
C GLY A 91 1.57 -21.26 -19.25
N LEU A 92 2.74 -21.34 -18.61
CA LEU A 92 2.87 -21.32 -17.16
C LEU A 92 3.03 -19.91 -16.57
N VAL A 93 3.44 -18.94 -17.39
CA VAL A 93 3.60 -17.54 -16.98
C VAL A 93 2.61 -16.68 -17.75
N TYR A 94 1.84 -15.85 -17.06
CA TYR A 94 0.99 -14.84 -17.68
C TYR A 94 1.63 -13.46 -17.57
N ARG A 95 1.65 -12.71 -18.68
CA ARG A 95 2.13 -11.33 -18.74
C ARG A 95 1.02 -10.39 -19.15
N GLN A 96 0.84 -9.29 -18.43
CA GLN A 96 -0.06 -8.21 -18.79
C GLN A 96 0.60 -6.85 -18.61
N ASN A 97 0.24 -5.92 -19.48
CA ASN A 97 0.78 -4.56 -19.46
C ASN A 97 -0.25 -3.60 -18.87
N PHE A 98 0.19 -2.68 -18.02
CA PHE A 98 -0.64 -1.63 -17.45
C PHE A 98 -0.04 -0.27 -17.75
N LEU A 99 -0.88 0.67 -18.16
CA LEU A 99 -0.52 2.08 -18.23
C LEU A 99 -0.94 2.75 -16.93
N VAL A 100 0.02 3.33 -16.21
CA VAL A 100 -0.25 4.01 -14.93
C VAL A 100 -1.19 5.20 -15.14
N ARG A 101 -2.34 5.15 -14.48
CA ARG A 101 -3.43 6.13 -14.59
C ARG A 101 -3.31 7.21 -13.53
N SER A 102 -3.97 8.34 -13.77
CA SER A 102 -3.85 9.53 -12.92
C SER A 102 -4.40 9.35 -11.50
N PHE A 103 -5.36 8.45 -11.29
CA PHE A 103 -5.94 8.19 -9.96
C PHE A 103 -5.17 7.11 -9.17
N GLU A 104 -4.18 6.47 -9.80
CA GLU A 104 -3.42 5.38 -9.19
C GLU A 104 -2.13 5.88 -8.52
N ILE A 105 -1.76 7.13 -8.76
CA ILE A 105 -0.57 7.78 -8.20
C ILE A 105 -0.87 8.51 -6.90
N CYS A 106 0.11 8.52 -6.00
CA CYS A 106 0.12 9.26 -4.75
C CYS A 106 0.53 10.74 -4.97
N PHE A 107 0.58 11.50 -3.87
CA PHE A 107 0.96 12.92 -3.85
C PHE A 107 2.34 13.21 -4.48
N ASP A 108 3.22 12.21 -4.51
CA ASP A 108 4.57 12.25 -5.07
C ASP A 108 4.61 11.92 -6.58
N GLY A 109 3.45 11.72 -7.21
CA GLY A 109 3.35 11.36 -8.63
C GLY A 109 3.83 9.93 -8.93
N LYS A 110 3.93 9.08 -7.91
CA LYS A 110 4.33 7.67 -8.01
C LYS A 110 3.16 6.74 -7.76
N LEU A 111 3.14 5.59 -8.43
CA LEU A 111 2.11 4.57 -8.24
C LEU A 111 1.97 4.20 -6.76
N SER A 112 0.74 4.21 -6.26
CA SER A 112 0.45 3.77 -4.90
C SER A 112 0.69 2.27 -4.74
N LEU A 113 1.03 1.83 -3.53
CA LEU A 113 1.16 0.39 -3.26
C LEU A 113 -0.17 -0.34 -3.48
N ALA A 114 -1.30 0.27 -3.12
CA ALA A 114 -2.62 -0.31 -3.36
C ALA A 114 -2.90 -0.55 -4.85
N ALA A 115 -2.57 0.42 -5.72
CA ALA A 115 -2.72 0.25 -7.17
C ALA A 115 -1.76 -0.83 -7.70
N LEU A 116 -0.52 -0.90 -7.20
CA LEU A 116 0.40 -1.98 -7.54
C LEU A 116 -0.19 -3.35 -7.16
N THR A 117 -0.74 -3.51 -5.96
CA THR A 117 -1.38 -4.75 -5.51
C THR A 117 -2.63 -5.10 -6.34
N ASN A 118 -3.41 -4.10 -6.77
CA ASN A 118 -4.51 -4.33 -7.71
C ASN A 118 -4.01 -4.93 -9.04
N TYR A 119 -2.88 -4.45 -9.60
CA TYR A 119 -2.30 -5.08 -10.78
C TYR A 119 -1.89 -6.53 -10.53
N LEU A 120 -1.35 -6.84 -9.34
CA LEU A 120 -1.00 -8.22 -8.96
C LEU A 120 -2.25 -9.11 -8.89
N GLN A 121 -3.34 -8.61 -8.28
CA GLN A 121 -4.61 -9.32 -8.20
C GLN A 121 -5.21 -9.57 -9.59
N ASP A 122 -5.31 -8.53 -10.41
CA ASP A 122 -5.93 -8.60 -11.73
C ASP A 122 -5.17 -9.57 -12.64
N THR A 123 -3.83 -9.53 -12.64
CA THR A 123 -3.03 -10.48 -13.43
C THR A 123 -3.20 -11.92 -12.98
N ALA A 124 -3.37 -12.17 -11.68
CA ALA A 124 -3.61 -13.51 -11.15
C ALA A 124 -4.97 -14.05 -11.61
N LEU A 125 -6.02 -13.22 -11.54
CA LEU A 125 -7.37 -13.57 -11.98
C LEU A 125 -7.43 -13.79 -13.49
N GLU A 126 -6.80 -12.90 -14.27
CA GLU A 126 -6.73 -13.03 -15.72
C GLU A 126 -5.96 -14.27 -16.17
N GLN A 127 -4.89 -14.64 -15.45
CA GLN A 127 -4.23 -15.93 -15.70
C GLN A 127 -5.21 -17.09 -15.53
N CYS A 128 -5.92 -17.16 -14.40
CA CYS A 128 -6.90 -18.22 -14.14
C CYS A 128 -8.01 -18.28 -15.20
N ARG A 129 -8.46 -17.11 -15.68
CA ARG A 129 -9.45 -17.01 -16.76
C ARG A 129 -8.90 -17.54 -18.09
N VAL A 130 -7.69 -17.14 -18.47
CA VAL A 130 -7.07 -17.49 -19.76
C VAL A 130 -6.69 -18.97 -19.83
N ILE A 131 -6.25 -19.58 -18.74
CA ILE A 131 -5.94 -21.03 -18.69
C ILE A 131 -7.19 -21.90 -18.52
N GLY A 132 -8.38 -21.30 -18.35
CA GLY A 132 -9.66 -22.02 -18.33
C GLY A 132 -10.01 -22.70 -17.01
N ILE A 133 -9.36 -22.32 -15.89
CA ILE A 133 -9.64 -22.90 -14.56
C ILE A 133 -10.55 -22.01 -13.71
N SER A 134 -11.14 -20.95 -14.25
CA SER A 134 -12.02 -20.06 -13.48
C SER A 134 -13.49 -20.44 -13.67
N ALA A 135 -14.17 -20.85 -12.59
CA ALA A 135 -15.59 -21.24 -12.62
C ALA A 135 -16.55 -20.11 -12.19
N ASP A 136 -16.26 -19.38 -11.11
CA ASP A 136 -17.16 -18.37 -10.52
C ASP A 136 -16.63 -16.93 -10.58
N GLY A 137 -15.59 -16.68 -11.38
CA GLY A 137 -15.14 -15.32 -11.72
C GLY A 137 -14.15 -14.68 -10.77
N PHE A 138 -13.71 -15.37 -9.71
CA PHE A 138 -12.66 -14.89 -8.80
C PHE A 138 -11.61 -15.96 -8.47
N GLY A 139 -11.22 -16.74 -9.47
CA GLY A 139 -10.13 -17.71 -9.38
C GLY A 139 -10.49 -19.06 -8.75
N SER A 140 -11.74 -19.30 -8.34
CA SER A 140 -12.17 -20.64 -7.90
C SER A 140 -12.23 -21.58 -9.10
N THR A 141 -11.68 -22.77 -8.92
CA THR A 141 -11.74 -23.83 -9.93
C THR A 141 -13.08 -24.55 -9.95
N PRO A 142 -13.42 -25.29 -11.02
CA PRO A 142 -14.66 -26.07 -11.05
C PRO A 142 -14.80 -27.02 -9.85
N GLU A 143 -13.75 -27.76 -9.47
CA GLU A 143 -13.80 -28.59 -8.26
C GLU A 143 -13.95 -27.78 -6.97
N MET A 144 -13.32 -26.61 -6.86
CA MET A 144 -13.52 -25.74 -5.70
C MET A 144 -14.97 -25.27 -5.58
N SER A 145 -15.56 -24.80 -6.68
CA SER A 145 -16.94 -24.32 -6.72
C SER A 145 -17.94 -25.42 -6.35
N ARG A 146 -17.72 -26.67 -6.79
CA ARG A 146 -18.55 -27.83 -6.39
C ARG A 146 -18.52 -28.12 -4.90
N GLN A 147 -17.47 -27.70 -4.20
CA GLN A 147 -17.19 -28.05 -2.81
C GLN A 147 -17.33 -26.86 -1.84
N ASP A 148 -17.91 -25.75 -2.30
CA ASP A 148 -18.01 -24.48 -1.55
C ASP A 148 -16.64 -23.98 -1.04
N LEU A 149 -15.59 -24.09 -1.85
CA LEU A 149 -14.24 -23.65 -1.50
C LEU A 149 -13.88 -22.34 -2.21
N ILE A 150 -13.12 -21.50 -1.51
CA ILE A 150 -12.50 -20.27 -2.04
C ILE A 150 -11.03 -20.23 -1.70
N TRP A 151 -10.29 -19.46 -2.51
CA TRP A 151 -8.94 -19.05 -2.17
C TRP A 151 -8.98 -17.88 -1.18
N VAL A 152 -8.14 -17.98 -0.16
CA VAL A 152 -7.84 -16.86 0.74
C VAL A 152 -6.33 -16.67 0.84
N THR A 153 -5.89 -15.41 0.76
CA THR A 153 -4.47 -15.06 0.90
C THR A 153 -4.06 -15.21 2.36
N SER A 154 -3.12 -16.09 2.64
CA SER A 154 -2.55 -16.26 3.98
C SER A 154 -1.38 -15.31 4.22
N THR A 155 -0.52 -15.14 3.22
CA THR A 155 0.64 -14.24 3.31
C THR A 155 0.85 -13.50 2.00
N LEU A 156 1.31 -12.25 2.08
CA LEU A 156 1.72 -11.45 0.94
C LEU A 156 3.02 -10.71 1.30
N GLN A 157 4.02 -10.82 0.45
CA GLN A 157 5.26 -10.07 0.56
C GLN A 157 5.50 -9.34 -0.76
N ILE A 158 5.77 -8.04 -0.68
CA ILE A 158 6.10 -7.19 -1.84
C ILE A 158 7.39 -6.46 -1.51
N VAL A 159 8.36 -6.52 -2.42
CA VAL A 159 9.59 -5.74 -2.39
C VAL A 159 9.56 -4.79 -3.58
N VAL A 160 9.81 -3.51 -3.33
CA VAL A 160 9.72 -2.45 -4.33
C VAL A 160 11.07 -1.74 -4.42
N ASP A 161 11.70 -1.85 -5.59
CA ASP A 161 12.95 -1.16 -5.89
C ASP A 161 12.67 0.28 -6.33
N SER A 162 11.64 0.46 -7.16
CA SER A 162 11.19 1.79 -7.61
C SER A 162 9.73 1.79 -8.04
N TYR A 163 9.07 2.93 -7.84
CA TYR A 163 7.69 3.13 -8.27
C TYR A 163 7.62 3.82 -9.64
N PRO A 164 6.78 3.32 -10.56
CA PRO A 164 6.54 3.98 -11.84
C PRO A 164 5.75 5.28 -11.63
N SER A 165 5.89 6.21 -12.57
CA SER A 165 5.17 7.49 -12.58
C SER A 165 3.95 7.44 -13.48
N TRP A 166 3.14 8.50 -13.42
CA TRP A 166 2.01 8.67 -14.34
C TRP A 166 2.44 8.52 -15.79
N HIS A 167 1.63 7.81 -16.59
CA HIS A 167 1.88 7.46 -17.99
C HIS A 167 3.05 6.50 -18.27
N ASP A 168 3.76 6.02 -17.24
CA ASP A 168 4.65 4.89 -17.45
C ASP A 168 3.85 3.61 -17.73
N CYS A 169 4.46 2.73 -18.52
CA CYS A 169 3.92 1.41 -18.77
C CYS A 169 4.68 0.41 -17.91
N VAL A 170 3.96 -0.46 -17.22
CA VAL A 170 4.53 -1.58 -16.49
C VAL A 170 4.13 -2.90 -17.12
N GLU A 171 5.06 -3.84 -17.19
CA GLU A 171 4.79 -5.24 -17.52
C GLU A 171 4.74 -6.05 -16.23
N VAL A 172 3.66 -6.80 -16.01
CA VAL A 172 3.47 -7.64 -14.83
C VAL A 172 3.44 -9.10 -15.28
N ASP A 173 4.42 -9.87 -14.83
CA ASP A 173 4.44 -11.33 -14.98
C ASP A 173 3.92 -11.98 -13.71
N THR A 174 3.12 -13.04 -13.85
CA THR A 174 2.72 -13.89 -12.73
C THR A 174 2.69 -15.37 -13.10
N TRP A 175 2.96 -16.21 -12.11
CA TRP A 175 2.81 -17.66 -12.17
C TRP A 175 2.48 -18.19 -10.77
N PHE A 176 1.98 -19.40 -10.69
CA PHE A 176 1.71 -20.09 -9.44
C PHE A 176 2.42 -21.45 -9.41
N TYR A 177 2.71 -21.92 -8.21
CA TYR A 177 3.55 -23.09 -7.95
C TYR A 177 3.07 -23.85 -6.71
N PRO A 178 3.39 -25.15 -6.58
CA PRO A 178 3.09 -25.91 -5.38
C PRO A 178 3.88 -25.36 -4.19
N SER A 179 3.22 -25.11 -3.06
CA SER A 179 3.89 -24.65 -1.84
C SER A 179 3.43 -25.47 -0.65
N GLY A 180 4.23 -26.44 -0.22
CA GLY A 180 3.84 -27.37 0.83
C GLY A 180 2.62 -28.23 0.45
N GLN A 181 1.96 -28.83 1.44
CA GLN A 181 0.87 -29.79 1.19
C GLN A 181 -0.49 -29.14 0.92
N ASN A 182 -0.78 -27.99 1.55
CA ASN A 182 -2.13 -27.39 1.56
C ASN A 182 -2.17 -25.94 1.04
N SER A 183 -1.11 -25.49 0.37
CA SER A 183 -1.02 -24.13 -0.15
C SER A 183 -0.52 -24.08 -1.58
N VAL A 184 -0.89 -22.99 -2.25
CA VAL A 184 -0.39 -22.62 -3.57
C VAL A 184 0.39 -21.32 -3.40
N GLY A 185 1.63 -21.32 -3.86
CA GLY A 185 2.42 -20.11 -3.96
C GLY A 185 2.10 -19.37 -5.26
N ARG A 186 2.16 -18.04 -5.22
CA ARG A 186 2.04 -17.21 -6.42
C ARG A 186 3.04 -16.09 -6.36
N ASP A 187 3.76 -15.91 -7.45
CA ASP A 187 4.80 -14.92 -7.59
C ASP A 187 4.49 -13.93 -8.70
N TRP A 188 5.11 -12.76 -8.57
CA TRP A 188 5.07 -11.70 -9.56
C TRP A 188 6.43 -11.04 -9.77
N VAL A 189 6.65 -10.63 -11.01
CA VAL A 189 7.73 -9.71 -11.38
C VAL A 189 7.11 -8.55 -12.14
N VAL A 190 7.34 -7.34 -11.62
CA VAL A 190 6.89 -6.10 -12.24
C VAL A 190 8.09 -5.41 -12.85
N ARG A 191 8.04 -5.14 -14.16
CA ARG A 191 9.12 -4.51 -14.93
C ARG A 191 8.65 -3.21 -15.55
N ASP A 192 9.56 -2.27 -15.68
CA ASP A 192 9.35 -1.06 -16.47
C ASP A 192 9.30 -1.45 -17.96
N GLY A 193 8.24 -1.02 -18.65
CA GLY A 193 8.01 -1.39 -20.04
C GLY A 193 9.03 -0.79 -21.02
N LYS A 194 9.68 0.33 -20.68
CA LYS A 194 10.64 1.00 -21.57
C LYS A 194 12.04 0.42 -21.43
N THR A 195 12.46 0.16 -20.19
CA THR A 195 13.84 -0.21 -19.82
C THR A 195 13.99 -1.72 -19.56
N GLY A 196 12.90 -2.41 -19.22
CA GLY A 196 12.92 -3.80 -18.79
C GLY A 196 13.43 -4.02 -17.37
N SER A 197 13.81 -2.95 -16.64
CA SER A 197 14.29 -3.04 -15.26
C SER A 197 13.18 -3.51 -14.31
N THR A 198 13.55 -4.34 -13.33
CA THR A 198 12.63 -4.75 -12.26
C THR A 198 12.27 -3.54 -11.39
N LEU A 199 10.97 -3.33 -11.21
CA LEU A 199 10.40 -2.28 -10.36
C LEU A 199 9.98 -2.85 -9.01
N ALA A 200 9.37 -4.03 -9.03
CA ALA A 200 8.92 -4.73 -7.84
C ALA A 200 8.85 -6.24 -8.06
N GLN A 201 8.92 -6.99 -6.98
CA GLN A 201 8.66 -8.41 -6.93
C GLN A 201 7.65 -8.68 -5.83
N ALA A 202 6.84 -9.72 -5.99
CA ALA A 202 5.94 -10.15 -4.94
C ALA A 202 5.86 -11.67 -4.85
N THR A 203 5.58 -12.18 -3.66
CA THR A 203 5.24 -13.58 -3.40
C THR A 203 4.07 -13.64 -2.44
N SER A 204 3.18 -14.61 -2.65
CA SER A 204 2.02 -14.83 -1.80
C SER A 204 1.74 -16.31 -1.60
N LEU A 205 1.09 -16.63 -0.49
CA LEU A 205 0.61 -17.98 -0.21
C LEU A 205 -0.91 -17.97 -0.09
N TRP A 206 -1.53 -18.89 -0.81
CA TRP A 206 -2.97 -19.06 -0.87
C TRP A 206 -3.36 -20.40 -0.27
N VAL A 207 -4.41 -20.40 0.54
CA VAL A 207 -4.98 -21.59 1.17
C VAL A 207 -6.47 -21.66 0.87
N LEU A 208 -7.03 -22.86 0.94
CA LEU A 208 -8.45 -23.05 0.73
C LEU A 208 -9.22 -22.76 2.02
N MET A 209 -10.36 -22.08 1.88
CA MET A 209 -11.36 -21.94 2.93
C MET A 209 -12.72 -22.41 2.42
N ASN A 210 -13.46 -23.11 3.28
CA ASN A 210 -14.85 -23.43 2.98
C ASN A 210 -15.77 -22.23 3.27
N LYS A 211 -16.54 -21.78 2.27
CA LYS A 211 -17.41 -20.59 2.32
C LYS A 211 -18.44 -20.68 3.45
N LYS A 212 -19.01 -21.87 3.68
CA LYS A 212 -20.10 -22.09 4.66
C LYS A 212 -19.59 -22.19 6.10
N THR A 213 -18.55 -22.99 6.32
CA THR A 213 -18.02 -23.26 7.67
C THR A 213 -16.98 -22.24 8.13
N ARG A 214 -16.42 -21.46 7.20
CA ARG A 214 -15.37 -20.46 7.44
C ARG A 214 -14.11 -21.07 8.07
N LYS A 215 -13.84 -22.35 7.75
CA LYS A 215 -12.67 -23.10 8.20
C LYS A 215 -11.74 -23.36 7.02
N LEU A 216 -10.44 -23.35 7.31
CA LEU A 216 -9.42 -23.77 6.36
C LEU A 216 -9.66 -25.23 5.93
N SER A 217 -9.49 -25.50 4.65
CA SER A 217 -9.60 -26.81 4.04
C SER A 217 -8.23 -27.28 3.55
N LYS A 218 -8.04 -28.60 3.53
CA LYS A 218 -6.90 -29.21 2.84
C LYS A 218 -7.03 -29.02 1.33
N LEU A 219 -5.89 -28.99 0.64
CA LEU A 219 -5.83 -29.05 -0.82
C LEU A 219 -6.02 -30.51 -1.25
N LYS A 220 -7.26 -30.85 -1.59
CA LYS A 220 -7.64 -32.21 -2.03
C LYS A 220 -7.01 -32.55 -3.38
N GLU A 221 -6.96 -33.84 -3.68
CA GLU A 221 -6.30 -34.37 -4.88
C GLU A 221 -6.99 -33.89 -6.16
N GLU A 222 -8.31 -33.84 -6.18
CA GLU A 222 -9.08 -33.44 -7.37
C GLU A 222 -8.77 -31.98 -7.78
N ILE A 223 -8.63 -31.09 -6.80
CA ILE A 223 -8.26 -29.69 -7.04
C ILE A 223 -6.78 -29.59 -7.41
N ARG A 224 -5.91 -30.43 -6.84
CA ARG A 224 -4.50 -30.47 -7.19
C ARG A 224 -4.31 -30.89 -8.64
N ASP A 225 -5.07 -31.88 -9.09
CA ASP A 225 -5.03 -32.38 -10.46
C ASP A 225 -5.53 -31.35 -11.48
N GLU A 226 -6.53 -30.53 -11.12
CA GLU A 226 -6.95 -29.38 -11.96
C GLU A 226 -5.84 -28.33 -12.11
N LEU A 227 -5.03 -28.11 -11.06
CA LEU A 227 -4.00 -27.07 -11.04
C LEU A 227 -2.65 -27.52 -11.60
N ALA A 228 -2.30 -28.79 -11.41
CA ALA A 228 -0.97 -29.34 -11.70
C ALA A 228 -0.47 -29.06 -13.13
N PRO A 229 -1.28 -29.16 -14.20
CA PRO A 229 -0.83 -28.86 -15.56
C PRO A 229 -0.40 -27.41 -15.79
N HIS A 230 -0.84 -26.50 -14.92
CA HIS A 230 -0.62 -25.06 -15.03
C HIS A 230 0.36 -24.51 -14.00
N MET A 231 0.87 -25.37 -13.13
CA MET A 231 1.81 -25.00 -12.07
C MET A 231 3.24 -25.03 -12.58
N ARG A 232 4.00 -23.98 -12.23
CA ARG A 232 5.44 -23.96 -12.41
C ARG A 232 6.11 -24.73 -11.28
N ASN A 233 7.08 -25.57 -11.60
CA ASN A 233 7.95 -26.19 -10.59
C ASN A 233 9.12 -25.26 -10.27
N CYS A 234 8.95 -24.41 -9.25
CA CYS A 234 9.96 -23.45 -8.83
C CYS A 234 9.85 -23.12 -7.34
N ASP A 235 10.93 -22.61 -6.78
CA ASP A 235 10.93 -21.97 -5.46
C ASP A 235 10.37 -20.54 -5.54
N PRO A 236 9.89 -19.97 -4.41
CA PRO A 236 9.45 -18.59 -4.33
C PRO A 236 10.54 -17.60 -4.78
N ILE A 237 10.15 -16.59 -5.55
CA ILE A 237 11.09 -15.59 -6.07
C ILE A 237 11.68 -14.69 -4.98
N ILE A 238 10.94 -14.49 -3.89
CA ILE A 238 11.42 -13.79 -2.70
C ILE A 238 11.72 -14.85 -1.63
N VAL A 239 12.99 -14.93 -1.24
CA VAL A 239 13.39 -15.76 -0.11
C VAL A 239 12.79 -15.16 1.16
N LYS A 240 11.87 -15.89 1.78
CA LYS A 240 11.22 -15.48 3.03
C LYS A 240 12.28 -15.25 4.09
N ASP A 241 12.24 -14.08 4.72
CA ASP A 241 13.03 -13.83 5.92
C ASP A 241 12.62 -14.86 6.99
N SER A 242 13.59 -15.61 7.52
CA SER A 242 13.35 -16.66 8.51
C SER A 242 12.85 -16.10 9.85
N ARG A 243 12.92 -14.78 10.05
CA ARG A 243 12.34 -14.09 11.20
C ARG A 243 10.81 -14.17 11.15
N LYS A 244 10.23 -14.86 12.14
CA LYS A 244 8.78 -14.93 12.33
C LYS A 244 8.26 -13.53 12.65
N LEU A 245 7.23 -13.07 11.93
CA LEU A 245 6.50 -11.87 12.32
C LEU A 245 5.91 -12.11 13.71
N LEU A 246 6.34 -11.32 14.68
CA LEU A 246 5.83 -11.35 16.03
C LEU A 246 4.56 -10.51 16.08
N ARG A 247 3.61 -10.92 16.92
CA ARG A 247 2.44 -10.11 17.21
C ARG A 247 2.91 -8.93 18.06
N LEU A 248 2.62 -7.71 17.59
CA LEU A 248 2.85 -6.48 18.34
C LEU A 248 2.04 -6.50 19.65
N ASP A 249 2.65 -6.05 20.75
CA ASP A 249 1.93 -5.77 21.98
C ASP A 249 1.23 -4.40 21.87
N VAL A 250 -0.08 -4.37 22.13
CA VAL A 250 -0.95 -3.20 21.94
C VAL A 250 -0.45 -2.02 22.80
N ASP A 251 0.00 -2.30 24.02
CA ASP A 251 0.49 -1.29 24.96
C ASP A 251 1.83 -0.67 24.54
N THR A 252 2.49 -1.26 23.54
CA THR A 252 3.79 -0.81 23.01
C THR A 252 3.69 -0.14 21.63
N ALA A 253 2.48 0.04 21.11
CA ALA A 253 2.27 0.72 19.84
C ALA A 253 2.66 2.20 19.92
N ASP A 254 3.46 2.68 18.96
CA ASP A 254 3.82 4.10 18.86
C ASP A 254 2.72 4.91 18.17
N PHE A 255 1.95 4.27 17.29
CA PHE A 255 0.90 4.87 16.50
C PHE A 255 -0.35 3.99 16.52
N ALA A 256 -1.51 4.62 16.62
CA ALA A 256 -2.80 3.94 16.66
C ALA A 256 -3.85 4.73 15.89
N ARG A 257 -4.76 4.00 15.24
CA ARG A 257 -5.97 4.53 14.63
C ARG A 257 -7.14 3.61 14.94
N GLU A 258 -8.14 4.15 15.61
CA GLU A 258 -9.36 3.44 15.99
C GLU A 258 -10.52 3.77 15.06
N GLY A 259 -11.56 2.93 15.10
CA GLY A 259 -12.80 3.18 14.36
C GLY A 259 -12.66 3.05 12.85
N VAL A 260 -11.66 2.32 12.36
CA VAL A 260 -11.51 2.02 10.94
C VAL A 260 -12.65 1.10 10.53
N LYS A 261 -13.44 1.49 9.53
CA LYS A 261 -14.59 0.72 9.05
C LYS A 261 -14.46 0.48 7.55
N PRO A 262 -14.76 -0.74 7.06
CA PRO A 262 -14.82 -0.98 5.64
C PRO A 262 -15.97 -0.21 5.01
N GLU A 263 -15.72 0.34 3.82
CA GLU A 263 -16.76 0.92 2.98
C GLU A 263 -17.36 -0.14 2.05
N TRP A 264 -18.57 0.11 1.55
CA TRP A 264 -19.31 -0.85 0.72
C TRP A 264 -18.56 -1.23 -0.57
N ASP A 265 -17.87 -0.26 -1.19
CA ASP A 265 -17.09 -0.44 -2.41
C ASP A 265 -15.73 -1.13 -2.18
N GLN A 266 -15.37 -1.40 -0.92
CA GLN A 266 -14.16 -2.13 -0.54
C GLN A 266 -14.40 -3.64 -0.43
N LEU A 267 -15.63 -4.11 -0.67
CA LEU A 267 -15.96 -5.52 -0.69
C LEU A 267 -15.64 -6.16 -2.05
N ASP A 268 -15.21 -7.41 -2.03
CA ASP A 268 -15.03 -8.25 -3.21
C ASP A 268 -16.31 -9.02 -3.59
N LEU A 269 -16.24 -9.83 -4.65
CA LEU A 269 -17.36 -10.66 -5.11
C LEU A 269 -17.84 -11.69 -4.07
N ASN A 270 -17.01 -12.01 -3.08
CA ASN A 270 -17.35 -12.91 -1.98
C ASN A 270 -17.99 -12.16 -0.79
N GLN A 271 -18.24 -10.85 -0.92
CA GLN A 271 -18.75 -9.96 0.14
C GLN A 271 -17.82 -9.86 1.35
N HIS A 272 -16.52 -10.08 1.14
CA HIS A 272 -15.48 -9.84 2.12
C HIS A 272 -14.71 -8.60 1.74
N VAL A 273 -14.08 -7.97 2.71
CA VAL A 273 -13.17 -6.85 2.39
C VAL A 273 -12.04 -7.36 1.51
N ASN A 274 -11.83 -6.70 0.38
CA ASN A 274 -10.74 -7.02 -0.53
C ASN A 274 -9.40 -6.93 0.22
N HIS A 275 -8.56 -7.96 0.10
CA HIS A 275 -7.26 -8.05 0.76
C HIS A 275 -6.32 -6.84 0.50
N VAL A 276 -6.50 -6.11 -0.61
CA VAL A 276 -5.79 -4.86 -0.91
C VAL A 276 -6.10 -3.77 0.10
N GLN A 277 -7.34 -3.72 0.62
CA GLN A 277 -7.75 -2.69 1.58
C GLN A 277 -7.04 -2.80 2.93
N TYR A 278 -6.59 -4.00 3.30
CA TYR A 278 -5.79 -4.22 4.52
C TYR A 278 -4.44 -3.48 4.44
N ILE A 279 -3.85 -3.37 3.24
CA ILE A 279 -2.65 -2.57 3.00
C ILE A 279 -2.96 -1.10 3.29
N ASN A 280 -4.09 -0.58 2.78
CA ASN A 280 -4.49 0.80 3.03
C ASN A 280 -4.58 1.10 4.53
N TRP A 281 -5.28 0.26 5.31
CA TRP A 281 -5.43 0.46 6.75
C TRP A 281 -4.13 0.38 7.54
N ILE A 282 -3.21 -0.49 7.11
CA ILE A 282 -1.87 -0.63 7.72
C ILE A 282 -0.99 0.60 7.40
N LEU A 283 -1.10 1.15 6.18
CA LEU A 283 -0.35 2.34 5.82
C LEU A 283 -0.95 3.62 6.40
N GLU A 284 -2.24 3.63 6.70
CA GLU A 284 -2.95 4.82 7.20
C GLU A 284 -2.51 5.27 8.60
N VAL A 285 -2.02 4.34 9.41
CA VAL A 285 -1.51 4.64 10.76
C VAL A 285 -0.06 5.15 10.75
N VAL A 286 0.63 5.01 9.61
CA VAL A 286 2.02 5.47 9.47
C VAL A 286 2.06 7.00 9.46
N PRO A 287 2.93 7.64 10.28
CA PRO A 287 3.00 9.10 10.34
C PRO A 287 3.28 9.72 8.98
N ARG A 288 2.56 10.81 8.69
CA ARG A 288 2.72 11.58 7.44
C ARG A 288 4.17 11.98 7.17
N SER A 289 4.93 12.37 8.21
CA SER A 289 6.34 12.70 8.07
C SER A 289 7.19 11.54 7.55
N CYS A 290 6.88 10.29 7.92
CA CYS A 290 7.54 9.10 7.39
C CYS A 290 7.24 8.97 5.89
N VAL A 291 5.95 9.02 5.51
CA VAL A 291 5.48 8.88 4.13
C VAL A 291 6.00 10.00 3.20
N GLU A 292 6.12 11.22 3.73
CA GLU A 292 6.66 12.37 3.00
C GLU A 292 8.15 12.26 2.73
N HIS A 293 8.95 11.71 3.65
CA HIS A 293 10.42 11.68 3.53
C HIS A 293 10.98 10.32 3.10
N HIS A 294 10.20 9.25 3.22
CA HIS A 294 10.60 7.89 2.90
C HIS A 294 9.62 7.23 1.93
N LYS A 295 10.14 6.34 1.09
CA LYS A 295 9.37 5.47 0.20
C LYS A 295 9.32 4.07 0.79
N LEU A 296 8.17 3.44 0.68
CA LEU A 296 7.98 2.05 1.10
C LEU A 296 8.78 1.14 0.16
N SER A 297 9.70 0.35 0.72
CA SER A 297 10.60 -0.54 -0.03
C SER A 297 10.27 -2.01 0.14
N ALA A 298 9.60 -2.38 1.23
CA ALA A 298 9.09 -3.73 1.44
C ALA A 298 7.88 -3.71 2.35
N ILE A 299 6.95 -4.63 2.11
CA ILE A 299 5.83 -4.96 2.99
C ILE A 299 5.69 -6.48 3.07
N THR A 300 5.44 -6.99 4.28
CA THR A 300 5.05 -8.38 4.49
C THR A 300 3.80 -8.40 5.37
N LEU A 301 2.75 -9.07 4.91
CA LEU A 301 1.48 -9.25 5.62
C LEU A 301 1.19 -10.72 5.86
N GLU A 302 0.72 -11.03 7.06
CA GLU A 302 0.10 -12.30 7.42
C GLU A 302 -1.37 -12.03 7.78
N TYR A 303 -2.27 -12.58 6.96
CA TYR A 303 -3.71 -12.50 7.17
C TYR A 303 -4.16 -13.62 8.11
N ARG A 304 -4.99 -13.29 9.08
CA ARG A 304 -5.49 -14.22 10.11
C ARG A 304 -6.99 -14.42 10.05
N LYS A 305 -7.73 -13.37 9.70
CA LYS A 305 -9.19 -13.40 9.69
C LYS A 305 -9.75 -12.39 8.69
N GLU A 306 -10.87 -12.76 8.08
CA GLU A 306 -11.61 -11.93 7.14
C GLU A 306 -12.49 -10.90 7.88
N CYS A 307 -12.75 -9.78 7.20
CA CYS A 307 -13.61 -8.71 7.68
C CYS A 307 -14.86 -8.58 6.79
N THR A 308 -15.93 -8.12 7.40
CA THR A 308 -17.21 -7.78 6.76
C THR A 308 -17.52 -6.29 6.98
N THR A 309 -18.55 -5.75 6.33
CA THR A 309 -18.96 -4.34 6.47
C THR A 309 -19.23 -3.87 7.90
N ASP A 310 -19.67 -4.79 8.75
CA ASP A 310 -20.00 -4.48 10.15
C ASP A 310 -18.78 -4.50 11.07
N SER A 311 -17.60 -4.82 10.51
CA SER A 311 -16.36 -4.87 11.26
C SER A 311 -15.90 -3.45 11.60
N VAL A 312 -15.50 -3.25 12.85
CA VAL A 312 -14.78 -2.06 13.29
C VAL A 312 -13.39 -2.48 13.74
N LEU A 313 -12.39 -1.80 13.20
CA LEU A 313 -10.99 -2.16 13.34
C LEU A 313 -10.20 -1.08 14.07
N GLN A 314 -9.12 -1.54 14.70
CA GLN A 314 -8.03 -0.74 15.21
C GLN A 314 -6.76 -1.10 14.43
N SER A 315 -6.09 -0.08 13.87
CA SER A 315 -4.80 -0.20 13.21
C SER A 315 -3.70 0.33 14.13
N LEU A 316 -2.66 -0.47 14.33
CA LEU A 316 -1.55 -0.18 15.24
C LEU A 316 -0.23 -0.33 14.50
N ALA A 317 0.72 0.56 14.80
CA ALA A 317 2.09 0.46 14.31
C ALA A 317 3.12 0.80 15.38
N ARG A 318 4.29 0.16 15.30
CA ARG A 318 5.43 0.39 16.19
C ARG A 318 6.72 0.48 15.38
N ILE A 319 7.57 1.46 15.69
CA ILE A 319 8.90 1.60 15.11
C ILE A 319 9.83 0.54 15.74
N VAL A 320 10.53 -0.20 14.89
CA VAL A 320 11.52 -1.18 15.34
C VAL A 320 12.83 -0.44 15.67
N LYS A 321 13.12 -0.29 16.97
CA LYS A 321 14.28 0.49 17.47
C LYS A 321 15.64 -0.16 17.23
N ASP A 322 15.68 -1.47 16.95
CA ASP A 322 16.90 -2.26 16.70
C ASP A 322 16.78 -3.11 15.41
N GLY A 323 16.21 -2.54 14.34
CA GLY A 323 16.06 -3.22 13.05
C GLY A 323 17.41 -3.62 12.44
N VAL A 324 17.46 -4.72 11.68
CA VAL A 324 18.70 -5.31 11.13
C VAL A 324 19.43 -4.37 10.15
N ARG A 325 18.78 -3.28 9.72
CA ARG A 325 19.37 -2.20 8.93
C ARG A 325 19.73 -0.95 9.74
N HIS A 326 20.01 -1.07 11.05
CA HIS A 326 20.70 -0.04 11.82
C HIS A 326 22.18 0.08 11.41
N ASN A 327 22.47 0.21 10.10
CA ASN A 327 23.71 0.83 9.70
C ASN A 327 23.51 2.32 9.96
N SER A 328 24.40 2.94 10.73
CA SER A 328 24.38 4.38 11.03
C SER A 328 24.37 5.28 9.78
N ASN A 329 24.57 4.71 8.59
CA ASN A 329 24.49 5.38 7.29
C ASN A 329 23.16 5.20 6.55
N ASP A 330 22.40 4.13 6.81
CA ASP A 330 21.16 3.83 6.10
C ASP A 330 19.97 4.27 6.96
N LYS A 331 19.36 5.42 6.60
CA LYS A 331 18.15 5.96 7.24
C LYS A 331 16.91 5.12 6.89
N VAL A 332 16.97 3.81 7.12
CA VAL A 332 15.87 2.88 6.89
C VAL A 332 15.00 2.83 8.14
N ILE A 333 13.69 2.96 7.96
CA ILE A 333 12.71 2.84 9.04
C ILE A 333 11.98 1.51 8.87
N GLU A 334 11.98 0.69 9.90
CA GLU A 334 11.17 -0.53 9.97
C GLU A 334 10.00 -0.31 10.92
N LEU A 335 8.79 -0.68 10.49
CA LEU A 335 7.60 -0.68 11.34
C LEU A 335 6.98 -2.07 11.38
N GLU A 336 6.54 -2.47 12.56
CA GLU A 336 5.62 -3.59 12.75
C GLU A 336 4.18 -3.07 12.81
N HIS A 337 3.25 -3.87 12.29
CA HIS A 337 1.84 -3.52 12.16
C HIS A 337 0.93 -4.59 12.72
N LEU A 338 -0.19 -4.17 13.29
CA LEU A 338 -1.24 -5.05 13.79
C LEU A 338 -2.61 -4.43 13.48
N LEU A 339 -3.48 -5.23 12.85
CA LEU A 339 -4.89 -4.93 12.67
C LEU A 339 -5.70 -5.81 13.62
N LEU A 340 -6.54 -5.18 14.44
CA LEU A 340 -7.44 -5.84 15.40
C LEU A 340 -8.90 -5.49 15.10
N LEU A 341 -9.81 -6.40 15.42
CA LEU A 341 -11.22 -6.04 15.65
C LEU A 341 -11.37 -5.38 17.03
N GLU A 342 -12.47 -4.64 17.24
CA GLU A 342 -12.84 -4.10 18.56
C GLU A 342 -12.86 -5.14 19.69
N ASN A 343 -13.14 -6.42 19.38
CA ASN A 343 -13.11 -7.51 20.35
C ASN A 343 -11.70 -8.08 20.64
N GLY A 344 -10.64 -7.45 20.12
CA GLY A 344 -9.24 -7.86 20.30
C GLY A 344 -8.77 -9.01 19.40
N SER A 345 -9.65 -9.54 18.53
CA SER A 345 -9.26 -10.57 17.56
C SER A 345 -8.27 -10.01 16.53
N GLU A 346 -7.19 -10.73 16.30
CA GLU A 346 -6.20 -10.38 15.27
C GLU A 346 -6.74 -10.67 13.87
N ILE A 347 -6.70 -9.64 13.03
CA ILE A 347 -7.18 -9.66 11.66
C ILE A 347 -6.02 -9.87 10.69
N ALA A 348 -4.98 -9.08 10.86
CA ALA A 348 -3.73 -9.20 10.14
C ALA A 348 -2.60 -8.61 10.96
N ARG A 349 -1.38 -9.02 10.64
CA ARG A 349 -0.16 -8.41 11.15
C ARG A 349 0.84 -8.27 10.02
N GLY A 350 1.80 -7.38 10.18
CA GLY A 350 2.77 -7.16 9.14
C GLY A 350 4.02 -6.42 9.57
N SER A 351 4.90 -6.24 8.60
CA SER A 351 6.06 -5.37 8.73
C SER A 351 6.20 -4.54 7.46
N THR A 352 6.71 -3.33 7.58
CA THR A 352 7.10 -2.49 6.45
C THR A 352 8.50 -1.92 6.64
N SER A 353 9.23 -1.81 5.54
CA SER A 353 10.56 -1.19 5.51
C SER A 353 10.53 0.02 4.59
N TRP A 354 11.04 1.15 5.05
CA TRP A 354 10.98 2.43 4.36
C TRP A 354 12.39 2.95 4.14
N THR A 355 12.69 3.36 2.91
CA THR A 355 13.99 3.94 2.54
C THR A 355 13.82 5.43 2.27
N PRO A 356 14.86 6.27 2.46
CA PRO A 356 14.77 7.69 2.14
C PRO A 356 14.34 7.91 0.70
N ARG A 357 13.54 8.95 0.47
CA ARG A 357 13.24 9.41 -0.87
C ARG A 357 14.46 10.11 -1.45
N ASP A 358 14.70 9.88 -2.73
CA ASP A 358 15.70 10.58 -3.51
C ASP A 358 15.17 11.98 -3.82
N PHE A 359 15.36 12.93 -2.90
CA PHE A 359 15.09 14.34 -3.18
C PHE A 359 16.26 14.93 -3.98
N PRO A 360 16.02 15.65 -5.08
CA PRO A 360 17.08 16.42 -5.73
C PRO A 360 17.69 17.43 -4.74
N ALA A 361 19.02 17.53 -4.72
CA ALA A 361 19.82 18.26 -3.73
C ALA A 361 19.46 19.75 -3.56
N GLU A 362 18.71 20.34 -4.50
CA GLU A 362 18.23 21.72 -4.43
C GLU A 362 17.14 21.95 -3.38
N ILE A 363 16.42 20.90 -2.94
CA ILE A 363 15.35 21.00 -1.93
C ILE A 363 15.95 21.01 -0.50
N THR A 364 17.09 20.35 -0.29
CA THR A 364 17.76 20.26 1.03
C THR A 364 18.23 21.59 1.58
N THR A 365 18.46 22.60 0.75
CA THR A 365 18.87 23.95 1.16
C THR A 365 17.75 24.78 1.78
N ASN A 366 16.48 24.56 1.41
CA ASN A 366 15.36 25.35 1.94
C ASN A 366 14.85 24.85 3.30
N HIS A 367 15.14 23.60 3.68
CA HIS A 367 14.76 23.08 5.01
C HIS A 367 15.73 23.46 6.14
N LYS A 368 16.93 23.98 5.83
CA LYS A 368 17.86 24.49 6.86
C LYS A 368 17.50 25.90 7.37
N VAL A 369 16.57 26.63 6.73
CA VAL A 369 16.28 28.03 7.06
C VAL A 369 15.21 28.21 8.15
N LEU A 370 14.53 27.15 8.59
CA LEU A 370 13.47 27.25 9.62
C LEU A 370 13.91 26.85 11.05
N ILE A 371 15.20 26.64 11.28
CA ILE A 371 15.75 26.45 12.63
C ILE A 371 16.94 27.40 12.84
N THR A 372 16.65 28.68 13.01
CA THR A 372 17.57 29.60 13.69
C THR A 372 16.76 30.45 14.68
N GLU A 373 17.19 30.40 15.93
CA GLU A 373 16.60 31.01 17.13
C GLU A 373 16.23 32.49 16.95
N PRO A 374 15.22 33.01 17.70
CA PRO A 374 14.97 34.44 17.73
C PRO A 374 16.13 35.15 18.44
N ALA A 375 16.70 36.15 17.76
CA ALA A 375 17.65 37.08 18.34
C ALA A 375 17.02 37.83 19.54
N LYS A 376 17.89 38.07 20.53
CA LYS A 376 17.66 38.64 21.86
C LYS A 376 16.73 39.85 21.95
#